data_AF-A0A414KZD4-F1
#
_entry.id   AF-A0A414KZD4-F1
#
_cell.length_a   1.000
_cell.length_b   1.000
_cell.length_c   1.000
_cell.angle_alpha   90.00
_cell.angle_beta   90.00
_cell.angle_gamma   90.00
#
_symmetry.space_group_name_H-M   'P 1'
#
loop_
_entity.id
_entity.type
_entity.pdbx_description
1 polymer ?
#
loop_
_entity_poly.entity_id
_entity_poly.type
_entity_poly.pdbx_seq_one_letter_code
_entity_poly.pdbx_strand_id
1 'polypeptide(L)'
;MKTLKKNLFIPFVLGIMLSVIIACNDESGSGTALTLSSYEGKVKIGDMASVQISLSDPESFSKIVVKKSISGKEVVDYKKELNVKDIEFPYTFREEVIAGDETGVVVYSFYGMNANNLLVDASDLVLTVDLAEVPLLLKYDWKLVQQIIQGEDWATPDLKDDVYRFNPDLTLEWDWGTVFSAVGLEKLNACCSWDVDQAGAKVEYLYMVKYSVFNTASPMITKYKVVQLADRKMILESHQNLAGLGPDFSTDEVVMETYEPVSKTDDFIPYRGENPDNYIIDTCNPGSYK
;
A
#
# COMPACT_ATOMS: atom_id res chain seq x y z
N MET A 1 15.51 -48.98 28.51
CA MET A 1 16.56 -48.47 27.60
C MET A 1 15.92 -47.48 26.64
N LYS A 2 16.24 -46.19 26.82
CA LYS A 2 15.88 -45.09 25.91
C LYS A 2 16.86 -45.10 24.75
N THR A 3 16.37 -44.93 23.52
CA THR A 3 17.20 -44.53 22.37
C THR A 3 16.60 -43.28 21.77
N LEU A 4 17.14 -42.13 22.21
CA LEU A 4 16.97 -40.82 21.60
C LEU A 4 17.50 -40.85 20.16
N LYS A 5 16.69 -40.42 19.19
CA LYS A 5 17.22 -39.86 17.93
C LYS A 5 17.23 -38.33 18.06
N LYS A 6 18.41 -37.78 17.78
CA LYS A 6 18.80 -36.37 17.93
C LYS A 6 18.01 -35.49 16.96
N ASN A 7 17.20 -34.58 17.50
CA ASN A 7 16.78 -33.38 16.76
C ASN A 7 17.97 -32.41 16.76
N LEU A 8 18.50 -32.14 15.57
CA LEU A 8 19.51 -31.12 15.34
C LEU A 8 18.81 -29.75 15.42
N PHE A 9 18.74 -29.19 16.61
CA PHE A 9 18.37 -27.79 16.83
C PHE A 9 19.51 -26.92 16.30
N ILE A 10 19.29 -26.28 15.14
CA ILE A 10 20.12 -25.17 14.69
C ILE A 10 19.68 -23.96 15.51
N PRO A 11 20.54 -23.35 16.35
CA PRO A 11 20.20 -22.09 16.97
C PRO A 11 20.28 -21.04 15.87
N PHE A 12 19.13 -20.55 15.41
CA PHE A 12 19.06 -19.31 14.67
C PHE A 12 19.51 -18.23 15.65
N VAL A 13 20.78 -17.84 15.56
CA VAL A 13 21.35 -16.71 16.30
C VAL A 13 20.56 -15.50 15.83
N LEU A 14 19.58 -15.12 16.65
CA LEU A 14 18.85 -13.88 16.55
C LEU A 14 19.90 -12.77 16.62
N GLY A 15 20.23 -12.22 15.45
CA GLY A 15 21.10 -11.06 15.34
C GLY A 15 20.39 -9.88 16.01
N ILE A 16 20.64 -9.71 17.29
CA ILE A 16 20.42 -8.46 18.02
C ILE A 16 21.30 -7.45 17.31
N MET A 17 20.73 -6.75 16.31
CA MET A 17 21.27 -5.48 15.86
C MET A 17 21.31 -4.61 17.12
N LEU A 18 22.52 -4.30 17.58
CA LEU A 18 22.74 -3.30 18.60
C LEU A 18 22.10 -2.00 18.12
N SER A 19 20.89 -1.76 18.58
CA SER A 19 20.40 -0.40 18.78
C SER A 19 21.39 0.20 19.77
N VAL A 20 22.30 1.03 19.29
CA VAL A 20 23.07 1.90 20.17
C VAL A 20 22.05 2.90 20.70
N ILE A 21 21.31 2.49 21.73
CA ILE A 21 20.63 3.39 22.63
C ILE A 21 21.78 4.11 23.31
N ILE A 22 22.08 5.33 22.85
CA ILE A 22 22.88 6.27 23.62
C ILE A 22 22.06 6.50 24.89
N ALA A 23 22.40 5.75 25.94
CA ALA A 23 21.90 5.99 27.27
C ALA A 23 22.28 7.42 27.63
N CYS A 24 21.26 8.25 27.84
CA CYS A 24 21.41 9.57 28.42
C CYS A 24 22.17 9.41 29.74
N ASN A 25 23.32 10.08 29.83
CA ASN A 25 23.94 10.35 31.12
C ASN A 25 23.03 11.36 31.82
N ASP A 26 22.46 10.98 32.95
CA ASP A 26 21.65 11.87 33.78
C ASP A 26 22.54 12.98 34.38
N GLU A 27 22.71 14.08 33.66
CA GLU A 27 23.20 15.34 34.20
C GLU A 27 22.31 16.50 33.73
N SER A 28 21.47 16.97 34.66
CA SER A 28 20.92 18.34 34.75
C SER A 28 20.32 18.97 33.48
N GLY A 29 19.00 18.88 33.34
CA GLY A 29 18.17 20.02 32.91
C GLY A 29 18.33 20.54 31.47
N SER A 30 18.76 19.73 30.51
CA SER A 30 18.72 20.12 29.09
C SER A 30 17.39 19.71 28.48
N GLY A 31 16.51 20.67 28.20
CA GLY A 31 15.47 20.45 27.20
C GLY A 31 16.10 20.07 25.85
N THR A 32 15.33 19.47 24.94
CA THR A 32 15.76 19.27 23.55
C THR A 32 16.09 20.62 22.92
N ALA A 33 17.30 20.75 22.39
CA ALA A 33 17.82 22.01 21.87
C ALA A 33 17.39 22.26 20.42
N LEU A 34 17.05 21.20 19.69
CA LEU A 34 16.41 21.22 18.39
C LEU A 34 15.01 20.62 18.51
N THR A 35 13.98 21.37 18.11
CA THR A 35 12.58 20.92 18.17
C THR A 35 11.87 21.15 16.85
N LEU A 36 10.87 20.30 16.59
CA LEU A 36 10.03 20.35 15.41
C LEU A 36 8.59 20.69 15.81
N SER A 37 7.87 21.44 14.98
CA SER A 37 6.45 21.74 15.22
C SER A 37 5.53 20.51 15.11
N SER A 38 5.99 19.46 14.42
CA SER A 38 5.39 18.12 14.39
C SER A 38 6.48 17.08 14.17
N TYR A 39 6.28 15.88 14.70
CA TYR A 39 7.17 14.73 14.51
C TYR A 39 6.58 13.69 13.55
N GLU A 40 5.30 13.82 13.21
CA GLU A 40 4.61 12.93 12.28
C GLU A 40 3.69 13.69 11.31
N GLY A 41 3.43 13.10 10.15
CA GLY A 41 2.52 13.66 9.15
C GLY A 41 2.04 12.64 8.12
N LYS A 42 0.91 12.96 7.49
CA LYS A 42 0.41 12.27 6.28
C LYS A 42 0.42 13.25 5.13
N VAL A 43 0.98 12.83 4.00
CA VAL A 43 1.20 13.68 2.80
C VAL A 43 0.96 12.85 1.54
N LYS A 44 0.67 13.50 0.41
CA LYS A 44 0.58 12.87 -0.91
C LYS A 44 1.80 13.21 -1.75
N ILE A 45 2.02 12.43 -2.80
CA ILE A 45 2.98 12.79 -3.86
C ILE A 45 2.59 14.14 -4.46
N GLY A 46 3.57 15.03 -4.60
CA GLY A 46 3.38 16.42 -5.05
C GLY A 46 3.02 17.42 -3.93
N ASP A 47 2.74 16.95 -2.71
CA ASP A 47 2.59 17.85 -1.56
C ASP A 47 3.96 18.37 -1.10
N MET A 48 3.94 19.46 -0.33
CA MET A 48 5.10 19.97 0.38
C MET A 48 5.10 19.45 1.82
N ALA A 49 6.01 18.51 2.13
CA ALA A 49 6.35 18.16 3.49
C ALA A 49 6.93 19.41 4.19
N SER A 50 6.24 19.90 5.22
CA SER A 50 6.62 21.14 5.90
C SER A 50 6.60 21.01 7.41
N VAL A 51 7.68 21.46 8.06
CA VAL A 51 7.82 21.49 9.51
C VAL A 51 8.60 22.72 9.93
N GLN A 52 8.23 23.35 11.04
CA GLN A 52 9.02 24.42 11.63
C GLN A 52 10.09 23.82 12.53
N ILE A 53 11.33 24.25 12.34
CA ILE A 53 12.48 23.93 13.17
C ILE A 53 12.69 25.09 14.14
N SER A 54 12.77 24.80 15.42
CA SER A 54 13.11 25.78 16.47
C SER A 54 14.35 25.33 17.22
N LEU A 55 15.24 26.27 17.51
CA LEU A 55 16.43 26.05 18.32
C LEU A 55 16.31 26.83 19.63
N SER A 56 16.50 26.18 20.78
CA SER A 56 16.45 26.86 22.08
C SER A 56 17.72 27.67 22.36
N ASP A 57 18.85 27.25 21.79
CA ASP A 57 20.14 27.93 21.85
C ASP A 57 20.84 27.87 20.47
N PRO A 58 20.51 28.79 19.55
CA PRO A 58 21.08 28.79 18.20
C PRO A 58 22.62 28.88 18.16
N GLU A 59 23.25 29.54 19.14
CA GLU A 59 24.70 29.74 19.18
C GLU A 59 25.49 28.43 19.40
N SER A 60 24.84 27.41 19.96
CA SER A 60 25.42 26.06 20.12
C SER A 60 25.53 25.31 18.79
N PHE A 61 24.86 25.77 17.72
CA PHE A 61 24.82 25.10 16.42
C PHE A 61 25.55 25.91 15.35
N SER A 62 26.34 25.24 14.52
CA SER A 62 26.90 25.81 13.29
C SER A 62 26.03 25.52 12.07
N LYS A 63 25.47 24.30 11.99
CA LYS A 63 24.64 23.86 10.88
C LYS A 63 23.65 22.77 11.30
N ILE A 64 22.60 22.61 10.52
CA ILE A 64 21.68 21.47 10.58
C ILE A 64 21.88 20.66 9.29
N VAL A 65 22.16 19.37 9.42
CA VAL A 65 22.22 18.44 8.31
C VAL A 65 20.91 17.66 8.26
N VAL A 66 20.20 17.75 7.14
CA VAL A 66 18.96 17.01 6.91
C VAL A 66 19.26 15.83 5.99
N LYS A 67 18.92 14.62 6.45
CA LYS A 67 18.98 13.39 5.68
C LYS A 67 17.58 12.83 5.47
N LYS A 68 17.39 12.05 4.41
CA LYS A 68 16.14 11.35 4.11
C LYS A 68 16.37 9.85 4.11
N SER A 69 15.42 9.11 4.65
CA SER A 69 15.37 7.66 4.53
C SER A 69 13.96 7.18 4.18
N ILE A 70 13.87 6.02 3.52
CA ILE A 70 12.61 5.36 3.20
C ILE A 70 12.68 3.95 3.80
N SER A 71 11.80 3.65 4.76
CA SER A 71 11.77 2.39 5.50
C SER A 71 13.15 2.00 6.07
N GLY A 72 13.86 2.98 6.62
CA GLY A 72 15.17 2.80 7.25
C GLY A 72 16.35 2.71 6.28
N LYS A 73 16.14 2.79 4.96
CA LYS A 73 17.22 2.89 3.97
C LYS A 73 17.48 4.35 3.62
N GLU A 74 18.70 4.82 3.87
CA GLU A 74 19.11 6.19 3.52
C GLU A 74 19.03 6.42 2.01
N VAL A 75 18.44 7.55 1.61
CA VAL A 75 18.43 8.02 0.22
C VAL A 75 19.74 8.77 0.00
N VAL A 76 20.75 8.07 -0.54
CA VAL A 76 22.15 8.53 -0.59
C VAL A 76 22.33 9.89 -1.27
N ASP A 77 21.52 10.17 -2.30
CA ASP A 77 21.59 11.42 -3.06
C ASP A 77 20.87 12.59 -2.38
N TYR A 78 20.20 12.34 -1.24
CA TYR A 78 19.49 13.37 -0.49
C TYR A 78 20.30 13.80 0.73
N LYS A 79 20.83 15.03 0.67
CA LYS A 79 21.42 15.71 1.82
C LYS A 79 21.23 17.22 1.67
N LYS A 80 20.65 17.86 2.69
CA LYS A 80 20.59 19.33 2.78
C LYS A 80 21.41 19.79 3.98
N GLU A 81 22.20 20.85 3.80
CA GLU A 81 22.87 21.53 4.90
C GLU A 81 22.29 22.93 5.04
N LEU A 82 21.82 23.25 6.24
CA LEU A 82 21.29 24.54 6.62
C LEU A 82 22.31 25.23 7.53
N ASN A 83 22.88 26.35 7.10
CA ASN A 83 23.79 27.12 7.94
C ASN A 83 22.97 27.95 8.94
N VAL A 84 23.17 27.68 10.24
CA VAL A 84 22.36 28.30 11.30
C VAL A 84 22.54 29.82 11.34
N LYS A 85 23.71 30.33 10.95
CA LYS A 85 23.99 31.78 10.93
C LYS A 85 23.28 32.53 9.79
N ASP A 86 22.87 31.82 8.75
CA ASP A 86 22.28 32.41 7.55
C ASP A 86 20.73 32.37 7.58
N ILE A 87 20.16 31.89 8.69
CA ILE A 87 18.74 31.54 8.81
C ILE A 87 18.16 32.13 10.09
N GLU A 88 16.97 32.72 9.99
CA GLU A 88 16.18 33.13 11.15
C GLU A 88 15.33 31.96 11.68
N PHE A 89 15.34 31.74 12.99
CA PHE A 89 14.54 30.73 13.67
C PHE A 89 13.31 31.36 14.34
N PRO A 90 12.13 30.70 14.30
CA PRO A 90 11.88 29.38 13.74
C PRO A 90 11.95 29.33 12.21
N TYR A 91 12.65 28.33 11.67
CA TYR A 91 12.83 28.14 10.23
C TYR A 91 11.84 27.12 9.71
N THR A 92 11.18 27.41 8.58
CA THR A 92 10.27 26.43 7.96
C THR A 92 11.02 25.59 6.94
N PHE A 93 11.26 24.33 7.28
CA PHE A 93 11.72 23.34 6.30
C PHE A 93 10.58 22.97 5.36
N ARG A 94 10.90 22.84 4.07
CA ARG A 94 9.96 22.46 3.01
C ARG A 94 10.66 21.54 2.01
N GLU A 95 10.06 20.38 1.76
CA GLU A 95 10.47 19.45 0.72
C GLU A 95 9.26 18.99 -0.08
N GLU A 96 9.40 18.91 -1.40
CA GLU A 96 8.40 18.24 -2.23
C GLU A 96 8.49 16.72 -2.02
N VAL A 97 7.34 16.08 -1.84
CA VAL A 97 7.22 14.62 -1.76
C VAL A 97 7.19 14.07 -3.18
N ILE A 98 8.17 13.26 -3.55
CA ILE A 98 8.40 12.84 -4.93
C ILE A 98 8.06 11.36 -5.15
N ALA A 99 7.83 10.97 -6.41
CA ALA A 99 7.61 9.58 -6.78
C ALA A 99 8.74 8.66 -6.26
N GLY A 100 8.36 7.53 -5.67
CA GLY A 100 9.24 6.61 -4.96
C GLY A 100 9.15 6.74 -3.44
N ASP A 101 8.69 7.86 -2.90
CA ASP A 101 8.51 8.08 -1.46
C ASP A 101 7.39 7.22 -0.86
N GLU A 102 6.37 6.92 -1.66
CA GLU A 102 5.21 6.07 -1.33
C GLU A 102 5.56 4.57 -1.17
N THR A 103 6.81 4.19 -1.47
CA THR A 103 7.29 2.82 -1.31
C THR A 103 7.52 2.43 0.16
N GLY A 104 7.52 3.40 1.08
CA GLY A 104 7.78 3.14 2.50
C GLY A 104 7.37 4.28 3.43
N VAL A 105 7.82 4.20 4.68
CA VAL A 105 7.74 5.31 5.63
C VAL A 105 8.91 6.25 5.34
N VAL A 106 8.61 7.50 5.02
CA VAL A 106 9.64 8.52 4.78
C VAL A 106 10.04 9.14 6.10
N VAL A 107 11.33 9.27 6.35
CA VAL A 107 11.85 9.97 7.54
C VAL A 107 12.84 11.03 7.10
N TYR A 108 12.61 12.28 7.53
CA TYR A 108 13.60 13.34 7.47
C TYR A 108 14.26 13.49 8.83
N SER A 109 15.56 13.21 8.91
CA SER A 109 16.35 13.31 10.13
C SER A 109 17.16 14.60 10.12
N PHE A 110 16.96 15.42 11.14
CA PHE A 110 17.61 16.71 11.35
C PHE A 110 18.70 16.57 12.40
N TYR A 111 19.96 16.70 11.99
CA TYR A 111 21.13 16.63 12.87
C TYR A 111 21.72 18.03 13.07
N GLY A 112 21.56 18.57 14.27
CA GLY A 112 22.18 19.83 14.66
C GLY A 112 23.64 19.62 15.06
N MET A 113 24.57 20.30 14.39
CA MET A 113 26.02 20.13 14.54
C MET A 113 26.65 21.42 15.04
N ASN A 114 27.66 21.34 15.92
CA ASN A 114 28.44 22.51 16.34
C ASN A 114 29.56 22.87 15.34
N ALA A 115 30.37 23.89 15.65
CA ALA A 115 31.46 24.36 14.77
C ALA A 115 32.56 23.30 14.51
N ASN A 116 32.67 22.29 15.37
CA ASN A 116 33.63 21.19 15.22
C ASN A 116 33.03 19.96 14.51
N ASN A 117 31.85 20.10 13.89
CA ASN A 117 31.08 18.99 13.31
C ASN A 117 30.75 17.87 14.30
N LEU A 118 30.60 18.19 15.59
CA LEU A 118 30.06 17.24 16.58
C LEU A 118 28.55 17.42 16.67
N LEU A 119 27.84 16.30 16.82
CA LEU A 119 26.40 16.29 17.02
C LEU A 119 26.07 16.95 18.37
N VAL A 120 25.17 17.93 18.33
CA VAL A 120 24.63 18.62 19.51
C VAL A 120 23.26 18.03 19.86
N ASP A 121 22.39 17.91 18.87
CA ASP A 121 21.04 17.35 19.04
C ASP A 121 20.49 16.81 17.71
N ALA A 122 19.45 15.98 17.76
CA ALA A 122 18.76 15.47 16.58
C ALA A 122 17.24 15.36 16.79
N SER A 123 16.48 15.47 15.69
CA SER A 123 15.05 15.18 15.67
C SER A 123 14.64 14.59 14.33
N ASP A 124 13.56 13.80 14.34
CA ASP A 124 13.04 13.15 13.14
C ASP A 124 11.62 13.64 12.84
N LEU A 125 11.34 13.87 11.55
CA LEU A 125 9.99 14.00 11.01
C LEU A 125 9.65 12.71 10.26
N VAL A 126 8.61 12.00 10.71
CA VAL A 126 8.14 10.75 10.13
C VAL A 126 6.90 11.03 9.27
N LEU A 127 6.95 10.69 7.99
CA LEU A 127 5.86 10.90 7.05
C LEU A 127 5.35 9.56 6.52
N THR A 128 4.03 9.41 6.57
CA THR A 128 3.33 8.40 5.77
C THR A 128 2.91 9.05 4.47
N VAL A 129 3.35 8.49 3.34
CA VAL A 129 2.99 9.00 2.02
C VAL A 129 1.83 8.20 1.46
N ASP A 130 0.73 8.87 1.20
CA ASP A 130 -0.45 8.31 0.55
C ASP A 130 -0.11 7.93 -0.90
N LEU A 131 -0.38 6.68 -1.25
CA LEU A 131 -0.24 6.18 -2.61
C LEU A 131 -1.31 6.82 -3.50
N ALA A 132 -0.93 7.18 -4.73
CA ALA A 132 -1.92 7.40 -5.78
C ALA A 132 -2.71 6.10 -6.02
N GLU A 133 -3.92 6.22 -6.56
CA GLU A 133 -4.89 5.12 -6.56
C GLU A 133 -4.41 3.89 -7.36
N VAL A 134 -3.79 4.06 -8.53
CA VAL A 134 -3.24 2.94 -9.31
C VAL A 134 -2.02 2.30 -8.63
N PRO A 135 -1.00 3.05 -8.16
CA PRO A 135 0.05 2.48 -7.32
C PRO A 135 -0.48 1.74 -6.10
N LEU A 136 -1.54 2.23 -5.45
CA LEU A 136 -2.20 1.55 -4.34
C LEU A 136 -2.80 0.21 -4.78
N LEU A 137 -3.54 0.21 -5.90
CA LEU A 137 -4.14 -0.99 -6.50
C LEU A 137 -3.07 -2.05 -6.79
N LEU A 138 -1.92 -1.63 -7.33
CA LEU A 138 -0.82 -2.51 -7.73
C LEU A 138 0.05 -3.00 -6.55
N LYS A 139 0.10 -2.24 -5.46
CA LYS A 139 0.93 -2.56 -4.28
C LYS A 139 0.40 -3.75 -3.50
N TYR A 140 -0.92 -3.93 -3.48
CA TYR A 140 -1.59 -4.94 -2.68
C TYR A 140 -2.33 -5.94 -3.57
N ASP A 141 -2.55 -7.13 -3.01
CA ASP A 141 -3.66 -7.98 -3.45
C ASP A 141 -4.91 -7.54 -2.69
N TRP A 142 -6.10 -7.85 -3.21
CA TRP A 142 -7.35 -7.34 -2.69
C TRP A 142 -8.29 -8.48 -2.36
N LYS A 143 -8.83 -8.47 -1.14
CA LYS A 143 -9.73 -9.50 -0.64
C LYS A 143 -11.08 -8.89 -0.36
N LEU A 144 -12.15 -9.47 -0.92
CA LEU A 144 -13.50 -9.02 -0.65
C LEU A 144 -13.84 -9.31 0.82
N VAL A 145 -14.40 -8.31 1.51
CA VAL A 145 -14.84 -8.46 2.92
C VAL A 145 -16.33 -8.24 3.09
N GLN A 146 -16.98 -7.56 2.15
CA GLN A 146 -18.40 -7.22 2.20
C GLN A 146 -18.95 -6.97 0.79
N GLN A 147 -20.19 -7.40 0.55
CA GLN A 147 -20.94 -7.10 -0.66
C GLN A 147 -22.34 -6.68 -0.25
N ILE A 148 -22.65 -5.40 -0.40
CA ILE A 148 -23.96 -4.86 -0.04
C ILE A 148 -24.88 -4.86 -1.26
N ILE A 149 -26.04 -5.49 -1.11
CA ILE A 149 -27.17 -5.45 -2.06
C ILE A 149 -28.41 -5.07 -1.26
N GLN A 150 -29.13 -4.03 -1.67
CA GLN A 150 -30.32 -3.51 -0.97
C GLN A 150 -30.11 -3.20 0.53
N GLY A 151 -28.87 -2.90 0.93
CA GLY A 151 -28.52 -2.56 2.32
C GLY A 151 -28.14 -3.75 3.21
N GLU A 152 -28.21 -4.98 2.70
CA GLU A 152 -27.82 -6.20 3.40
C GLU A 152 -26.47 -6.72 2.89
N ASP A 153 -25.68 -7.38 3.76
CA ASP A 153 -24.42 -8.03 3.35
C ASP A 153 -24.69 -9.42 2.79
N TRP A 154 -24.43 -9.57 1.49
CA TRP A 154 -24.59 -10.79 0.71
C TRP A 154 -23.26 -11.50 0.42
N ALA A 155 -22.13 -10.97 0.91
CA ALA A 155 -20.85 -11.63 0.67
C ALA A 155 -20.80 -12.99 1.39
N THR A 156 -20.78 -14.04 0.58
CA THR A 156 -20.70 -15.43 1.03
C THR A 156 -19.27 -15.78 1.44
N PRO A 157 -19.08 -16.87 2.23
CA PRO A 157 -17.74 -17.29 2.65
C PRO A 157 -16.77 -17.57 1.49
N ASP A 158 -17.25 -18.08 0.36
CA ASP A 158 -16.47 -18.30 -0.87
C ASP A 158 -15.98 -16.99 -1.48
N LEU A 159 -16.87 -16.00 -1.69
CA LEU A 159 -16.48 -14.68 -2.18
C LEU A 159 -15.47 -13.98 -1.24
N LYS A 160 -15.62 -14.19 0.07
CA LYS A 160 -14.68 -13.69 1.09
C LYS A 160 -13.42 -14.54 1.21
N ASP A 161 -13.24 -15.59 0.43
CA ASP A 161 -12.00 -16.38 0.42
C ASP A 161 -11.10 -16.02 -0.76
N ASP A 162 -11.69 -15.49 -1.83
CA ASP A 162 -11.00 -15.07 -3.04
C ASP A 162 -10.05 -13.88 -2.81
N VAL A 163 -8.89 -13.92 -3.46
CA VAL A 163 -7.89 -12.85 -3.46
C VAL A 163 -7.54 -12.44 -4.90
N TYR A 164 -7.61 -11.13 -5.15
CA TYR A 164 -7.54 -10.52 -6.47
C TYR A 164 -6.19 -9.80 -6.61
N ARG A 165 -5.44 -10.13 -7.65
CA ARG A 165 -4.14 -9.55 -7.94
C ARG A 165 -4.18 -8.78 -9.27
N PHE A 166 -3.92 -7.48 -9.17
CA PHE A 166 -3.74 -6.60 -10.31
C PHE A 166 -2.23 -6.44 -10.58
N ASN A 167 -1.80 -6.77 -11.79
CA ASN A 167 -0.39 -6.70 -12.19
C ASN A 167 -0.10 -5.48 -13.07
N PRO A 168 1.13 -4.93 -13.02
CA PRO A 168 1.52 -3.77 -13.82
C PRO A 168 1.45 -3.95 -15.34
N ASP A 169 1.50 -5.20 -15.82
CA ASP A 169 1.34 -5.57 -17.24
C ASP A 169 -0.13 -5.72 -17.65
N LEU A 170 -1.05 -5.25 -16.81
CA LEU A 170 -2.50 -5.29 -16.99
C LEU A 170 -3.12 -6.69 -16.93
N THR A 171 -2.35 -7.71 -16.52
CA THR A 171 -2.91 -9.04 -16.23
C THR A 171 -3.66 -9.04 -14.90
N LEU A 172 -4.74 -9.82 -14.85
CA LEU A 172 -5.57 -10.02 -13.65
C LEU A 172 -5.46 -11.49 -13.24
N GLU A 173 -5.12 -11.72 -11.97
CA GLU A 173 -5.02 -13.08 -11.42
C GLU A 173 -5.88 -13.21 -10.18
N TRP A 174 -6.55 -14.34 -10.03
CA TRP A 174 -7.40 -14.63 -8.88
C TRP A 174 -6.91 -15.89 -8.17
N ASP A 175 -6.83 -15.83 -6.86
CA ASP A 175 -6.68 -16.99 -6.01
C ASP A 175 -8.04 -17.34 -5.41
N TRP A 176 -8.61 -18.49 -5.80
CA TRP A 176 -9.97 -18.93 -5.43
C TRP A 176 -10.15 -19.39 -3.98
N GLY A 177 -9.21 -19.09 -3.08
CA GLY A 177 -9.34 -19.53 -1.70
C GLY A 177 -9.33 -21.07 -1.55
N THR A 178 -10.01 -21.52 -0.51
CA THR A 178 -10.28 -22.92 -0.13
C THR A 178 -11.78 -23.23 -0.07
N VAL A 179 -12.62 -22.19 -0.03
CA VAL A 179 -14.08 -22.28 0.01
C VAL A 179 -14.64 -21.96 -1.36
N PHE A 180 -15.31 -22.93 -1.98
CA PHE A 180 -16.02 -22.73 -3.25
C PHE A 180 -17.52 -22.52 -2.99
N SER A 181 -18.20 -21.78 -3.87
CA SER A 181 -19.68 -21.74 -3.83
C SER A 181 -20.26 -23.14 -3.96
N ALA A 182 -21.51 -23.27 -3.53
CA ALA A 182 -22.24 -24.53 -3.62
C ALA A 182 -22.29 -25.13 -5.04
N VAL A 183 -22.12 -24.29 -6.07
CA VAL A 183 -22.17 -24.69 -7.48
C VAL A 183 -20.79 -24.72 -8.16
N GLY A 184 -19.74 -24.20 -7.51
CA GLY A 184 -18.36 -24.25 -8.00
C GLY A 184 -18.14 -23.56 -9.35
N LEU A 185 -18.95 -22.56 -9.69
CA LEU A 185 -18.92 -21.91 -11.01
C LEU A 185 -17.74 -20.95 -11.17
N GLU A 186 -17.02 -20.62 -10.10
CA GLU A 186 -15.83 -19.74 -10.13
C GLU A 186 -14.73 -20.34 -11.00
N LYS A 187 -14.61 -21.67 -10.96
CA LYS A 187 -13.67 -22.44 -11.78
C LYS A 187 -13.94 -22.34 -13.28
N LEU A 188 -15.11 -21.85 -13.66
CA LEU A 188 -15.53 -21.74 -15.05
C LEU A 188 -15.20 -20.38 -15.66
N ASN A 189 -14.52 -19.51 -14.92
CA ASN A 189 -14.08 -18.21 -15.42
C ASN A 189 -12.54 -18.14 -15.41
N ALA A 190 -11.97 -17.74 -16.53
CA ALA A 190 -10.56 -17.41 -16.66
C ALA A 190 -10.39 -15.89 -16.60
N CYS A 191 -9.56 -15.38 -15.69
CA CYS A 191 -9.28 -13.94 -15.68
C CYS A 191 -8.24 -13.62 -16.75
N CYS A 192 -8.42 -12.48 -17.41
CA CYS A 192 -7.57 -12.04 -18.49
C CYS A 192 -6.85 -10.75 -18.12
N SER A 193 -7.61 -9.67 -17.90
CA SER A 193 -7.02 -8.33 -17.79
C SER A 193 -7.84 -7.42 -16.89
N TRP A 194 -7.24 -6.31 -16.52
CA TRP A 194 -7.90 -5.17 -15.88
C TRP A 194 -7.47 -3.87 -16.57
N ASP A 195 -8.30 -2.84 -16.44
CA ASP A 195 -8.01 -1.49 -16.95
C ASP A 195 -8.72 -0.43 -16.09
N VAL A 196 -8.36 0.83 -16.25
CA VAL A 196 -8.96 1.94 -15.51
C VAL A 196 -9.26 3.15 -16.40
N ASP A 197 -10.37 3.82 -16.13
CA ASP A 197 -10.60 5.19 -16.59
C ASP A 197 -10.19 6.16 -15.48
N GLN A 198 -9.42 7.19 -15.83
CA GLN A 198 -8.90 8.16 -14.88
C GLN A 198 -9.31 9.60 -15.23
N ALA A 199 -9.65 10.37 -14.20
CA ALA A 199 -9.79 11.82 -14.25
C ALA A 199 -8.65 12.45 -13.43
N GLY A 200 -7.52 12.73 -14.10
CA GLY A 200 -6.30 13.15 -13.42
C GLY A 200 -5.69 12.01 -12.59
N ALA A 201 -5.49 12.22 -11.29
CA ALA A 201 -4.93 11.21 -10.38
C ALA A 201 -5.98 10.24 -9.79
N LYS A 202 -7.27 10.49 -10.07
CA LYS A 202 -8.40 9.69 -9.58
C LYS A 202 -8.80 8.65 -10.61
N VAL A 203 -8.99 7.41 -10.18
CA VAL A 203 -9.64 6.34 -10.93
C VAL A 203 -11.14 6.50 -10.79
N GLU A 204 -11.85 6.68 -11.90
CA GLU A 204 -13.31 6.77 -11.92
C GLU A 204 -13.95 5.39 -12.12
N TYR A 205 -13.35 4.58 -12.99
CA TYR A 205 -13.83 3.24 -13.29
C TYR A 205 -12.68 2.23 -13.31
N LEU A 206 -12.97 1.04 -12.81
CA LEU A 206 -12.12 -0.15 -12.88
C LEU A 206 -12.83 -1.20 -13.72
N TYR A 207 -12.15 -1.74 -14.70
CA TYR A 207 -12.64 -2.79 -15.59
C TYR A 207 -11.96 -4.10 -15.22
N MET A 208 -12.74 -5.17 -15.13
CA MET A 208 -12.22 -6.53 -14.99
C MET A 208 -12.70 -7.39 -16.16
N VAL A 209 -11.77 -8.04 -16.84
CA VAL A 209 -11.99 -8.79 -18.06
C VAL A 209 -11.77 -10.28 -17.78
N LYS A 210 -12.79 -11.08 -18.07
CA LYS A 210 -12.76 -12.54 -17.89
C LYS A 210 -13.36 -13.24 -19.10
N TYR A 211 -13.05 -14.52 -19.24
CA TYR A 211 -13.70 -15.41 -20.20
C TYR A 211 -14.47 -16.47 -19.42
N SER A 212 -15.71 -16.76 -19.84
CA SER A 212 -16.52 -17.82 -19.25
C SER A 212 -16.56 -19.01 -20.19
N VAL A 213 -16.58 -20.24 -19.64
CA VAL A 213 -16.80 -21.46 -20.43
C VAL A 213 -18.08 -21.44 -21.25
N PHE A 214 -19.08 -20.67 -20.82
CA PHE A 214 -20.39 -20.58 -21.48
C PHE A 214 -20.38 -19.61 -22.66
N ASN A 215 -19.41 -18.71 -22.73
CA ASN A 215 -19.20 -17.78 -23.84
C ASN A 215 -17.73 -17.43 -23.96
N THR A 216 -17.00 -18.30 -24.63
CA THR A 216 -15.54 -18.19 -24.81
C THR A 216 -15.13 -17.33 -26.01
N ALA A 217 -16.10 -16.97 -26.87
CA ALA A 217 -15.87 -16.15 -28.06
C ALA A 217 -15.95 -14.64 -27.76
N SER A 218 -16.38 -14.25 -26.56
CA SER A 218 -16.47 -12.84 -26.17
C SER A 218 -16.11 -12.69 -24.70
N PRO A 219 -15.20 -11.76 -24.36
CA PRO A 219 -14.88 -11.50 -22.96
C PRO A 219 -16.09 -10.93 -22.23
N MET A 220 -16.26 -11.37 -20.99
CA MET A 220 -17.10 -10.70 -20.00
C MET A 220 -16.31 -9.55 -19.40
N ILE A 221 -16.79 -8.33 -19.63
CA ILE A 221 -16.19 -7.11 -19.08
C ILE A 221 -17.12 -6.57 -17.99
N THR A 222 -16.65 -6.61 -16.75
CA THR A 222 -17.35 -5.96 -15.64
C THR A 222 -16.78 -4.57 -15.45
N LYS A 223 -17.64 -3.55 -15.60
CA LYS A 223 -17.32 -2.15 -15.32
C LYS A 223 -17.74 -1.82 -13.89
N TYR A 224 -16.78 -1.46 -13.07
CA TYR A 224 -16.99 -0.96 -11.72
C TYR A 224 -16.76 0.54 -11.68
N LYS A 225 -17.64 1.29 -11.03
CA LYS A 225 -17.34 2.65 -10.59
C LYS A 225 -16.54 2.57 -9.31
N VAL A 226 -15.42 3.28 -9.25
CA VAL A 226 -14.57 3.33 -8.06
C VAL A 226 -15.12 4.39 -7.11
N VAL A 227 -15.76 3.94 -6.03
CA VAL A 227 -16.31 4.80 -4.99
C VAL A 227 -15.20 5.25 -4.03
N GLN A 228 -14.25 4.37 -3.73
CA GLN A 228 -13.06 4.67 -2.95
C GLN A 228 -11.90 3.77 -3.37
N LEU A 229 -10.71 4.33 -3.52
CA LEU A 229 -9.44 3.59 -3.64
C LEU A 229 -8.34 4.36 -2.90
N ALA A 230 -8.42 4.34 -1.57
CA ALA A 230 -7.57 5.11 -0.69
C ALA A 230 -7.59 4.49 0.71
N ASP A 231 -6.67 4.92 1.59
CA ASP A 231 -6.63 4.51 3.00
C ASP A 231 -6.65 2.99 3.20
N ARG A 232 -5.95 2.25 2.32
CA ARG A 232 -5.92 0.78 2.37
C ARG A 232 -7.34 0.18 2.29
N LYS A 233 -8.18 0.74 1.43
CA LYS A 233 -9.54 0.25 1.19
C LYS A 233 -9.93 0.51 -0.26
N MET A 234 -10.61 -0.45 -0.86
CA MET A 234 -11.20 -0.31 -2.19
C MET A 234 -12.70 -0.58 -2.08
N ILE A 235 -13.51 0.34 -2.60
CA ILE A 235 -14.97 0.21 -2.67
C ILE A 235 -15.39 0.38 -4.13
N LEU A 236 -16.02 -0.65 -4.67
CA LEU A 236 -16.48 -0.73 -6.04
C LEU A 236 -18.00 -0.78 -6.09
N GLU A 237 -18.58 -0.05 -7.04
CA GLU A 237 -20.02 -0.09 -7.34
C GLU A 237 -20.20 -0.71 -8.73
N SER A 238 -21.11 -1.67 -8.85
CA SER A 238 -21.53 -2.24 -10.13
C SER A 238 -23.05 -2.32 -10.22
N HIS A 239 -23.54 -2.44 -11.44
CA HIS A 239 -24.95 -2.62 -11.74
C HIS A 239 -25.15 -4.01 -12.35
N GLN A 240 -25.96 -4.85 -11.70
CA GLN A 240 -26.10 -6.26 -12.06
C GLN A 240 -27.57 -6.66 -12.22
N ASN A 241 -27.85 -7.54 -13.17
CA ASN A 241 -29.17 -8.14 -13.31
C ASN A 241 -29.32 -9.31 -12.33
N LEU A 242 -30.05 -9.06 -11.24
CA LEU A 242 -30.28 -10.04 -10.17
C LEU A 242 -31.74 -10.52 -10.11
N ALA A 243 -32.59 -10.17 -11.08
CA ALA A 243 -34.00 -10.55 -11.11
C ALA A 243 -34.22 -12.08 -11.07
N GLY A 244 -33.20 -12.88 -11.41
CA GLY A 244 -33.23 -14.34 -11.28
C GLY A 244 -33.19 -14.86 -9.83
N LEU A 245 -32.84 -14.02 -8.85
CA LEU A 245 -32.76 -14.40 -7.44
C LEU A 245 -34.10 -14.32 -6.70
N GLY A 246 -35.10 -13.65 -7.28
CA GLY A 246 -36.43 -13.54 -6.70
C GLY A 246 -37.16 -12.25 -7.10
N PRO A 247 -38.45 -12.11 -6.73
CA PRO A 247 -39.27 -10.95 -7.08
C PRO A 247 -38.79 -9.64 -6.44
N ASP A 248 -37.99 -9.73 -5.38
CA ASP A 248 -37.47 -8.57 -4.65
C ASP A 248 -36.24 -7.96 -5.34
N PHE A 249 -35.69 -8.60 -6.37
CA PHE A 249 -34.52 -8.12 -7.12
C PHE A 249 -34.91 -7.61 -8.51
N SER A 250 -34.18 -6.60 -8.98
CA SER A 250 -34.37 -5.98 -10.29
C SER A 250 -33.34 -6.42 -11.32
N THR A 251 -33.54 -5.98 -12.56
CA THR A 251 -32.58 -6.19 -13.66
C THR A 251 -31.40 -5.22 -13.62
N ASP A 252 -31.38 -4.30 -12.67
CA ASP A 252 -30.38 -3.23 -12.55
C ASP A 252 -30.11 -2.93 -11.06
N GLU A 253 -29.70 -3.97 -10.32
CA GLU A 253 -29.38 -3.86 -8.90
C GLU A 253 -28.02 -3.21 -8.70
N VAL A 254 -27.97 -2.26 -7.76
CA VAL A 254 -26.72 -1.68 -7.29
C VAL A 254 -26.05 -2.67 -6.33
N VAL A 255 -24.84 -3.08 -6.70
CA VAL A 255 -24.00 -3.97 -5.89
C VAL A 255 -22.76 -3.21 -5.45
N MET A 256 -22.56 -3.11 -4.14
CA MET A 256 -21.45 -2.39 -3.52
C MET A 256 -20.47 -3.38 -2.89
N GLU A 257 -19.26 -3.46 -3.43
CA GLU A 257 -18.23 -4.40 -3.00
C GLU A 257 -17.12 -3.66 -2.25
N THR A 258 -16.78 -4.13 -1.05
CA THR A 258 -15.68 -3.59 -0.25
C THR A 258 -14.55 -4.61 -0.14
N TYR A 259 -13.34 -4.15 -0.42
CA TYR A 259 -12.13 -4.94 -0.38
C TYR A 259 -11.12 -4.35 0.61
N GLU A 260 -10.39 -5.24 1.25
CA GLU A 260 -9.25 -4.93 2.11
C GLU A 260 -7.94 -5.42 1.46
N PRO A 261 -6.83 -4.68 1.65
CA PRO A 261 -5.55 -5.03 1.06
C PRO A 261 -4.85 -6.14 1.83
N VAL A 262 -4.38 -7.11 1.08
CA VAL A 262 -3.50 -8.19 1.50
C VAL A 262 -2.11 -7.91 0.91
N SER A 263 -1.07 -8.14 1.70
CA SER A 263 0.30 -8.01 1.20
C SER A 263 0.56 -9.04 0.10
N LYS A 264 1.14 -8.61 -1.02
CA LYS A 264 1.57 -9.53 -2.07
C LYS A 264 2.60 -10.51 -1.53
N THR A 265 2.47 -11.77 -1.94
CA THR A 265 3.42 -12.83 -1.64
C THR A 265 3.97 -13.44 -2.93
N ASP A 266 5.22 -13.92 -2.87
CA ASP A 266 5.91 -14.61 -3.97
C ASP A 266 5.34 -16.02 -4.22
N ASP A 267 4.66 -16.60 -3.23
CA ASP A 267 4.01 -17.91 -3.28
C ASP A 267 2.53 -17.85 -3.68
N PHE A 268 2.07 -16.70 -4.20
CA PHE A 268 0.72 -16.59 -4.76
C PHE A 268 0.55 -17.62 -5.87
N ILE A 269 -0.45 -18.48 -5.72
CA ILE A 269 -0.78 -19.52 -6.69
C ILE A 269 -2.10 -19.12 -7.34
N PRO A 270 -2.08 -18.44 -8.51
CA PRO A 270 -3.29 -18.16 -9.26
C PRO A 270 -4.09 -19.45 -9.44
N TYR A 271 -5.40 -19.38 -9.19
CA TYR A 271 -6.32 -20.48 -9.45
C TYR A 271 -5.95 -21.78 -8.71
N ARG A 272 -5.18 -21.68 -7.61
CA ARG A 272 -4.62 -22.83 -6.86
C ARG A 272 -3.83 -23.81 -7.72
N GLY A 273 -3.24 -23.33 -8.82
CA GLY A 273 -2.43 -24.14 -9.73
C GLY A 273 -3.28 -24.97 -10.69
N GLU A 274 -4.60 -24.80 -10.68
CA GLU A 274 -5.43 -25.18 -11.81
C GLU A 274 -5.10 -24.26 -12.99
N ASN A 275 -5.15 -24.79 -14.21
CA ASN A 275 -4.94 -23.98 -15.40
C ASN A 275 -6.28 -23.37 -15.85
N PRO A 276 -6.54 -22.08 -15.60
CA PRO A 276 -7.76 -21.42 -16.08
C PRO A 276 -7.75 -21.28 -17.61
N ASP A 277 -6.58 -21.32 -18.27
CA ASP A 277 -6.42 -21.17 -19.72
C ASP A 277 -7.02 -22.35 -20.49
N ASN A 278 -7.42 -23.42 -19.78
CA ASN A 278 -8.25 -24.48 -20.35
C ASN A 278 -9.56 -23.95 -20.98
N TYR A 279 -9.97 -22.72 -20.64
CA TYR A 279 -11.22 -22.10 -21.07
C TYR A 279 -11.04 -20.88 -21.98
N ILE A 280 -9.80 -20.41 -22.17
CA ILE A 280 -9.48 -19.28 -23.05
C ILE A 280 -9.40 -19.82 -24.49
N ILE A 281 -10.35 -19.43 -25.34
CA ILE A 281 -10.39 -19.86 -26.75
C ILE A 281 -9.84 -18.78 -27.70
N ASP A 282 -9.63 -17.55 -27.21
CA ASP A 282 -9.00 -16.46 -27.95
C ASP A 282 -7.92 -15.78 -27.09
N THR A 283 -6.90 -15.20 -27.71
CA THR A 283 -5.74 -14.65 -26.98
C THR A 283 -6.18 -13.54 -26.04
N CYS A 284 -5.98 -13.73 -24.73
CA CYS A 284 -6.09 -12.64 -23.77
C CYS A 284 -5.09 -11.55 -24.16
N ASN A 285 -5.59 -10.33 -24.44
CA ASN A 285 -4.77 -9.21 -24.89
C ASN A 285 -4.92 -8.01 -23.94
N PRO A 286 -4.20 -8.01 -22.80
CA PRO A 286 -4.28 -6.95 -21.81
C PRO A 286 -4.14 -5.55 -22.41
N GLY A 287 -5.00 -4.61 -21.98
CA GLY A 287 -5.01 -3.22 -22.46
C GLY A 287 -5.72 -2.95 -23.80
N SER A 288 -6.33 -3.96 -24.43
CA SER A 288 -7.10 -3.79 -25.68
C SER A 288 -8.63 -3.76 -25.50
N TYR A 289 -9.10 -3.97 -24.27
CA TYR A 289 -10.52 -4.07 -23.93
C TYR A 289 -11.01 -2.73 -23.37
N LYS A 290 -11.32 -1.77 -24.25
CA LYS A 290 -11.91 -0.47 -23.93
C LYS A 290 -13.21 -0.25 -24.69
#